data_AF-A0A644W6R7-F1
#
_entry.id   AF-A0A644W6R7-F1
#
_cell.length_a   1.000
_cell.length_b   1.000
_cell.length_c   1.000
_cell.angle_alpha   90.00
_cell.angle_beta   90.00
_cell.angle_gamma   90.00
#
_symmetry.space_group_name_H-M   'P 1'
#
loop_
_entity.id
_entity.type
_entity.pdbx_description
1 polymer ?
#
loop_
_entity_poly.entity_id
_entity_poly.type
_entity_poly.pdbx_seq_one_letter_code
_entity_poly.pdbx_strand_id
1 'polypeptide(L)'
;MANQLQEQYHRYPALIPAYTHLHDRLPKEVSGLKAEWTKEGYLLHWKAEQSDTNPELARYFVVYCFKAGEKADITNPANIVTITNKTFYLLPYEKGNDKYKYVVTAVDRFHNESKKGKSKKVKL
;
A
#
# COMPACT_ATOMS: atom_id res chain seq x y z
N MET A 1 -35.37 -2.88 20.19
CA MET A 1 -34.57 -1.67 19.87
C MET A 1 -33.39 -1.62 20.83
N ALA A 2 -32.25 -1.07 20.37
CA ALA A 2 -30.93 -0.98 21.02
C ALA A 2 -30.13 -2.30 20.99
N ASN A 3 -28.90 -2.41 20.44
CA ASN A 3 -27.81 -1.44 20.33
C ASN A 3 -27.24 -1.31 18.89
N GLN A 4 -27.49 -0.16 18.26
CA GLN A 4 -26.57 0.43 17.29
C GLN A 4 -25.38 0.97 18.09
N LEU A 5 -24.25 0.25 18.13
CA LEU A 5 -22.94 0.75 18.57
C LEU A 5 -21.86 -0.30 18.24
N GLN A 6 -21.73 -0.65 16.96
CA GLN A 6 -20.49 -1.25 16.43
C GLN A 6 -19.88 -0.34 15.35
N GLU A 7 -20.07 0.96 15.53
CA GLU A 7 -19.56 1.97 14.65
C GLU A 7 -18.14 2.37 15.08
N GLN A 8 -17.19 2.06 14.18
CA GLN A 8 -16.09 2.97 13.79
C GLN A 8 -14.76 2.95 14.56
N TYR A 9 -14.37 1.91 15.32
CA TYR A 9 -13.10 2.00 16.09
C TYR A 9 -11.82 1.43 15.46
N HIS A 10 -11.85 0.96 14.20
CA HIS A 10 -10.62 0.57 13.48
C HIS A 10 -10.66 0.97 12.00
N ARG A 11 -11.04 2.22 11.69
CA ARG A 11 -11.30 2.65 10.29
C ARG A 11 -10.05 2.73 9.41
N TYR A 12 -8.85 2.75 9.99
CA TYR A 12 -7.59 2.76 9.25
C TYR A 12 -6.57 1.85 9.95
N PRO A 13 -5.92 0.91 9.25
CA PRO A 13 -4.75 0.24 9.79
C PRO A 13 -3.67 1.29 10.04
N ALA A 14 -3.40 1.61 11.30
CA ALA A 14 -2.32 2.53 11.66
C ALA A 14 -0.98 1.86 11.33
N LEU A 15 -0.15 2.52 10.52
CA LEU A 15 1.25 2.11 10.37
C LEU A 15 1.98 2.32 11.68
N ILE A 16 2.77 1.33 12.08
CA ILE A 16 3.77 1.50 13.14
C ILE A 16 4.75 2.57 12.64
N PRO A 17 5.06 3.61 13.42
CA PRO A 17 5.99 4.65 13.00
C PRO A 17 7.36 4.04 12.68
N ALA A 18 7.96 4.47 11.57
CA ALA A 18 9.29 4.05 11.16
C ALA A 18 10.32 4.41 12.24
N TYR A 19 11.17 3.46 12.63
CA TYR A 19 12.30 3.68 13.53
C TYR A 19 13.46 4.35 12.78
N THR A 20 13.27 5.62 12.41
CA THR A 20 14.19 6.42 11.59
C THR A 20 15.55 6.71 12.25
N HIS A 21 15.69 6.45 13.55
CA HIS A 21 16.93 6.72 14.30
C HIS A 21 18.01 5.64 14.16
N LEU A 22 17.69 4.43 13.68
CA LEU A 22 18.63 3.29 13.76
C LEU A 22 19.34 2.96 12.44
N HIS A 23 18.68 3.13 11.29
CA HIS A 23 19.25 2.76 9.98
C HIS A 23 18.65 3.60 8.83
N ASP A 24 19.46 4.44 8.19
CA ASP A 24 19.09 5.32 7.06
C ASP A 24 19.20 4.64 5.68
N ARG A 25 19.02 3.30 5.61
CA ARG A 25 19.00 2.61 4.32
C ARG A 25 17.59 2.20 3.97
N LEU A 26 17.02 2.89 2.98
CA LEU A 26 15.67 2.67 2.49
C LEU A 26 15.65 1.47 1.54
N PRO A 27 14.63 0.61 1.60
CA PRO A 27 14.49 -0.48 0.65
C PRO A 27 14.29 0.06 -0.77
N LYS A 28 14.72 -0.74 -1.74
CA LYS A 28 14.52 -0.45 -3.16
C LYS A 28 13.03 -0.38 -3.46
N GLU A 29 12.65 0.54 -4.34
CA GLU A 29 11.26 0.68 -4.77
C GLU A 29 10.75 -0.58 -5.47
N VAL A 30 9.45 -0.85 -5.34
CA VAL A 30 8.81 -1.89 -6.14
C VAL A 30 8.95 -1.57 -7.64
N SER A 31 8.92 -2.61 -8.46
CA SER A 31 9.08 -2.53 -9.91
C SER A 31 7.92 -3.20 -10.62
N GLY A 32 7.65 -2.82 -11.87
CA GLY A 32 6.63 -3.47 -12.67
C GLY A 32 5.20 -3.37 -12.11
N LEU A 33 4.87 -2.30 -11.38
CA LEU A 33 3.53 -2.06 -10.85
C LEU A 33 2.50 -1.95 -11.99
N LYS A 34 1.55 -2.89 -12.02
CA LYS A 34 0.54 -3.05 -13.06
C LYS A 34 -0.79 -3.46 -12.43
N ALA A 35 -1.87 -3.14 -13.12
CA ALA A 35 -3.22 -3.51 -12.72
C ALA A 35 -3.88 -4.24 -13.88
N GLU A 36 -4.42 -5.42 -13.64
CA GLU A 36 -5.00 -6.31 -14.65
C GLU A 36 -6.30 -6.94 -14.16
N TRP A 37 -7.22 -7.24 -15.09
CA TRP A 37 -8.49 -7.88 -14.76
C TRP A 37 -8.30 -9.40 -14.71
N THR A 38 -8.57 -9.99 -13.56
CA THR A 38 -8.48 -11.43 -13.31
C THR A 38 -9.87 -12.01 -13.04
N LYS A 39 -9.98 -13.35 -12.97
CA LYS A 39 -11.24 -14.02 -12.64
C LYS A 39 -11.77 -13.65 -11.25
N GLU A 40 -10.87 -13.27 -10.33
CA GLU A 40 -11.20 -12.87 -8.96
C GLU A 40 -11.57 -11.37 -8.86
N GLY A 41 -11.26 -10.58 -9.89
CA GLY A 41 -11.50 -9.14 -9.91
C GLY A 41 -10.29 -8.36 -10.44
N TYR A 42 -10.29 -7.05 -10.20
CA TYR A 42 -9.19 -6.19 -10.65
C TYR A 42 -7.99 -6.30 -9.71
N LEU A 43 -6.88 -6.86 -10.20
CA LEU A 43 -5.70 -7.17 -9.42
C LEU A 43 -4.60 -6.14 -9.68
N LEU A 44 -4.13 -5.47 -8.63
CA LEU A 44 -2.91 -4.68 -8.64
C LEU A 44 -1.74 -5.56 -8.23
N HIS A 45 -0.69 -5.66 -9.05
CA HIS A 45 0.47 -6.49 -8.76
C HIS A 45 1.77 -5.76 -9.10
N TRP A 46 2.84 -6.13 -8.42
CA TRP A 46 4.17 -5.56 -8.56
C TRP A 46 5.24 -6.63 -8.35
N LYS A 47 6.50 -6.25 -8.55
CA LYS A 47 7.68 -7.06 -8.28
C LYS A 47 8.56 -6.32 -7.29
N ALA A 48 9.14 -7.05 -6.36
CA ALA A 48 10.08 -6.50 -5.39
C ALA A 48 11.08 -7.58 -5.00
N GLU A 49 12.30 -7.17 -4.68
CA GLU A 49 13.32 -8.06 -4.14
C GLU A 49 13.02 -8.28 -2.65
N GLN A 50 12.75 -9.52 -2.29
CA GLN A 50 12.49 -9.95 -0.92
C GLN A 50 13.53 -11.00 -0.55
N SER A 51 14.02 -10.97 0.68
CA SER A 51 14.90 -12.02 1.21
C SER A 51 14.58 -12.27 2.66
N ASP A 52 14.70 -13.53 3.08
CA ASP A 52 14.55 -13.89 4.47
C ASP A 52 15.83 -13.63 5.28
N THR A 53 16.98 -13.61 4.62
CA THR A 53 18.29 -13.40 5.25
C THR A 53 18.76 -11.96 5.19
N ASN A 54 18.27 -11.15 4.25
CA ASN A 54 18.65 -9.75 4.12
C ASN A 54 17.59 -8.83 4.73
N PRO A 55 17.86 -8.19 5.89
CA PRO A 55 16.88 -7.35 6.58
C PRO A 55 16.63 -5.99 5.92
N GLU A 56 17.51 -5.57 4.99
CA GLU A 56 17.39 -4.31 4.23
C GLU A 56 16.43 -4.44 3.02
N LEU A 57 16.03 -5.67 2.67
CA LEU A 57 15.10 -5.93 1.58
C LEU A 57 13.64 -5.80 2.04
N ALA A 58 12.74 -5.60 1.06
CA ALA A 58 11.32 -5.43 1.32
C ALA A 58 10.76 -6.65 2.06
N ARG A 59 10.18 -6.43 3.24
CA ARG A 59 9.49 -7.45 4.04
C ARG A 59 7.99 -7.42 3.79
N TYR A 60 7.44 -6.23 3.65
CA TYR A 60 6.03 -6.02 3.33
C TYR A 60 5.84 -4.75 2.50
N PHE A 61 4.62 -4.57 2.03
CA PHE A 61 4.23 -3.50 1.13
C PHE A 61 3.02 -2.78 1.70
N VAL A 62 3.02 -1.46 1.53
CA VAL A 62 1.88 -0.62 1.89
C VAL A 62 1.25 -0.13 0.60
N VAL A 63 -0.05 -0.32 0.47
CA VAL A 63 -0.83 0.13 -0.68
C VAL A 63 -1.68 1.30 -0.24
N TYR A 64 -1.39 2.46 -0.82
CA TYR A 64 -2.14 3.69 -0.65
C TYR A 64 -3.08 3.89 -1.84
N CYS A 65 -4.23 4.52 -1.61
CA CYS A 65 -5.15 4.97 -2.65
C CYS A 65 -5.45 6.45 -2.47
N PHE A 66 -5.35 7.18 -3.57
CA PHE A 66 -5.63 8.61 -3.64
C PHE A 66 -6.65 8.85 -4.74
N LYS A 67 -7.51 9.86 -4.59
CA LYS A 67 -8.40 10.26 -5.68
C LYS A 67 -7.60 10.90 -6.81
N ALA A 68 -8.15 10.86 -8.04
CA ALA A 68 -7.51 11.52 -9.15
C ALA A 68 -7.38 13.03 -8.91
N GLY A 69 -6.14 13.52 -8.99
CA GLY A 69 -5.81 14.92 -8.75
C GLY A 69 -5.11 15.16 -7.41
N GLU A 70 -5.22 14.22 -6.46
CA GLU A 70 -4.53 14.35 -5.19
C GLU A 70 -3.02 14.08 -5.32
N LYS A 71 -2.23 14.82 -4.53
CA LYS A 71 -0.81 14.54 -4.35
C LYS A 71 -0.70 13.20 -3.60
N ALA A 72 0.18 12.34 -4.09
CA ALA A 72 0.48 11.07 -3.45
C ALA A 72 1.27 11.34 -2.17
N ASP A 73 0.56 11.59 -1.07
CA ASP A 73 1.14 11.79 0.24
C ASP A 73 1.13 10.48 1.03
N ILE A 74 2.29 9.81 1.03
CA ILE A 74 2.52 8.54 1.73
C ILE A 74 2.80 8.75 3.24
N THR A 75 2.88 10.01 3.71
CA THR A 75 3.08 10.30 5.14
C THR A 75 1.79 10.20 5.94
N ASN A 76 0.64 10.29 5.25
CA ASN A 76 -0.66 10.20 5.88
C ASN A 76 -1.21 8.76 5.87
N PRO A 77 -1.32 8.11 7.06
CA PRO A 77 -1.83 6.75 7.14
C PRO A 77 -3.32 6.63 6.77
N ALA A 78 -4.07 7.73 6.72
CA ALA A 78 -5.46 7.72 6.27
C ALA A 78 -5.63 7.30 4.79
N ASN A 79 -4.56 7.38 3.99
CA ASN A 79 -4.57 6.97 2.58
C ASN A 79 -4.25 5.48 2.40
N ILE A 80 -3.89 4.75 3.47
CA ILE A 80 -3.56 3.33 3.39
C ILE A 80 -4.84 2.54 3.19
N VAL A 81 -4.88 1.77 2.11
CA VAL A 81 -5.95 0.81 1.86
C VAL A 81 -5.61 -0.53 2.47
N THR A 82 -4.35 -0.96 2.34
CA THR A 82 -3.93 -2.25 2.88
C THR A 82 -2.43 -2.30 3.14
N ILE A 83 -2.05 -3.24 4.00
CA ILE A 83 -0.67 -3.62 4.26
C ILE A 83 -0.59 -5.12 3.99
N THR A 84 0.30 -5.51 3.09
CA THR A 84 0.41 -6.91 2.65
C THR A 84 1.87 -7.30 2.47
N ASN A 85 2.23 -8.52 2.84
CA ASN A 85 3.53 -9.10 2.51
C ASN A 85 3.55 -9.72 1.10
N LYS A 86 2.41 -9.76 0.41
CA LYS A 86 2.29 -10.27 -0.94
C LYS A 86 2.61 -9.17 -1.95
N THR A 87 3.06 -9.57 -3.14
CA THR A 87 3.36 -8.64 -4.24
C THR A 87 2.13 -8.33 -5.11
N PHE A 88 0.94 -8.55 -4.56
CA PHE A 88 -0.32 -8.29 -5.22
C PHE A 88 -1.40 -7.89 -4.20
N TYR A 89 -2.39 -7.18 -4.70
CA TYR A 89 -3.55 -6.73 -3.96
C TYR A 89 -4.78 -6.74 -4.88
N LEU A 90 -5.85 -7.38 -4.42
CA LEU A 90 -7.13 -7.35 -5.12
C LEU A 90 -7.82 -6.03 -4.80
N LEU A 91 -8.06 -5.22 -5.83
CA LEU A 91 -8.69 -3.92 -5.70
C LEU A 91 -10.19 -4.11 -5.42
N PRO A 92 -10.76 -3.39 -4.44
CA PRO A 92 -12.20 -3.36 -4.25
C PRO A 92 -12.81 -2.60 -5.42
N TYR A 93 -13.20 -3.35 -6.46
CA TYR A 93 -13.88 -2.78 -7.62
C TYR A 93 -15.28 -2.34 -7.20
N GLU A 94 -15.43 -1.05 -6.93
CA GLU A 94 -16.74 -0.41 -6.91
C GLU A 94 -17.09 -0.08 -8.35
N LYS A 95 -18.33 -0.35 -8.78
CA LYS A 95 -18.86 -0.12 -10.14
C LYS A 95 -18.91 1.37 -10.56
N GLY A 96 -17.93 2.16 -10.13
CA GLY A 96 -17.76 3.54 -10.47
C GLY A 96 -17.12 3.71 -11.84
N ASN A 97 -16.82 4.96 -12.18
CA ASN A 97 -15.92 5.29 -13.30
C ASN A 97 -14.81 6.22 -12.76
N ASP A 98 -14.51 6.04 -11.48
CA ASP A 98 -13.70 6.94 -10.70
C ASP A 98 -12.24 6.61 -10.89
N LYS A 99 -11.47 7.66 -11.10
CA LYS A 99 -10.03 7.53 -11.30
C LYS A 99 -9.36 7.55 -9.94
N TYR A 100 -8.66 6.47 -9.62
CA TYR A 100 -7.86 6.34 -8.43
C TYR A 100 -6.38 6.26 -8.79
N LYS A 101 -5.54 6.74 -7.88
CA LYS A 101 -4.09 6.59 -7.95
C LYS A 101 -3.68 5.69 -6.81
N TYR A 102 -3.21 4.50 -7.15
CA TYR A 102 -2.62 3.58 -6.19
C TYR A 102 -1.14 3.85 -6.09
N VAL A 103 -0.61 3.89 -4.87
CA VAL A 103 0.83 3.97 -4.63
C VAL A 103 1.23 2.79 -3.78
N VAL A 104 2.26 2.08 -4.22
CA VAL A 104 2.81 0.95 -3.48
C VAL A 104 4.20 1.30 -3.03
N THR A 105 4.43 1.24 -1.73
CA THR A 105 5.74 1.41 -1.11
C THR A 105 6.25 0.06 -0.63
N ALA A 106 7.56 -0.07 -0.56
CA ALA A 106 8.23 -1.21 0.03
C ALA A 106 8.70 -0.82 1.42
N VAL A 107 8.53 -1.72 2.38
CA VAL A 107 8.97 -1.52 3.76
C VAL A 107 9.86 -2.68 4.18
N ASP A 108 11.02 -2.37 4.75
CA ASP A 108 11.99 -3.35 5.23
C ASP A 108 11.66 -3.87 6.64
N ARG A 109 12.53 -4.70 7.23
CA ARG A 109 12.33 -5.23 8.60
C ARG A 109 12.51 -4.17 9.69
N PHE A 110 13.18 -3.06 9.38
CA PHE A 110 13.38 -1.92 10.28
C PHE A 110 12.24 -0.92 10.22
N HIS A 111 11.19 -1.19 9.44
CA HIS A 111 10.07 -0.29 9.18
C HIS A 111 10.48 0.95 8.37
N ASN A 112 11.58 0.89 7.62
CA ASN A 112 11.94 1.95 6.69
C ASN A 112 11.13 1.80 5.39
N GLU A 113 10.42 2.86 5.00
CA GLU A 113 9.62 2.90 3.78
C GLU A 113 10.39 3.53 2.62
N SER A 114 10.19 3.02 1.40
CA SER A 114 10.81 3.59 0.20
C SER A 114 10.31 5.03 -0.10
N LYS A 115 11.24 5.95 -0.41
CA LYS A 115 11.01 7.41 -0.43
C LYS A 115 9.90 7.91 -1.38
N LYS A 116 9.66 7.25 -2.50
CA LYS A 116 8.69 7.72 -3.53
C LYS A 116 7.59 6.73 -3.85
N GLY A 117 7.75 5.45 -3.47
CA GLY A 117 6.89 4.37 -3.93
C GLY A 117 6.74 4.30 -5.46
N LYS A 118 5.97 3.32 -5.96
CA LYS A 118 5.49 3.36 -7.35
C LYS A 118 4.03 3.70 -7.38
N SER A 119 3.66 4.66 -8.21
CA SER A 119 2.27 5.05 -8.43
C SER A 119 1.72 4.46 -9.72
N LYS A 120 0.48 3.96 -9.69
CA LYS A 120 -0.30 3.56 -10.87
C LYS A 120 -1.66 4.22 -10.84
N LYS A 121 -2.04 4.84 -11.95
CA LYS A 121 -3.41 5.32 -12.15
C LYS A 121 -4.28 4.16 -12.61
N VAL A 122 -5.40 3.99 -11.94
CA VAL A 122 -6.39 2.96 -12.16
C VAL A 122 -7.74 3.64 -12.36
N LYS A 123 -8.59 3.05 -13.19
CA LYS A 123 -10.01 3.41 -13.27
C LYS A 123 -10.78 2.23 -12.70
N LEU A 124 -11.54 2.46 -11.63
CA LEU A 124 -12.50 1.50 -11.09
C LEU A 124 -13.90 1.97 -11.48
#